data_AF-A0A087WRD2-F1
#
_entry.id   AF-A0A087WRD2-F1
#
_cell.length_a   1.000
_cell.length_b   1.000
_cell.length_c   1.000
_cell.angle_alpha   90.00
_cell.angle_beta   90.00
_cell.angle_gamma   90.00
#
_symmetry.space_group_name_H-M   'P 1'
#
loop_
_entity.id
_entity.type
_entity.pdbx_description
1 polymer ?
#
loop_
_entity_poly.entity_id
_entity_poly.type
_entity_poly.pdbx_seq_one_letter_code
_entity_poly.pdbx_strand_id
1 'polypeptide(L)' 'MFGNLFEEDYSSVSSSQYGRGKKLKTKGLEPPAPREFTNLSGIRNQGGTCYLSSLLQTLHFTPEFRGFSAE' A
#
# COMPACT_ATOMS: atom_id res chain seq x y z
N MET A 1 -19.51 4.43 11.80
CA MET A 1 -18.95 3.07 11.57
C MET A 1 -17.47 3.08 11.14
N PHE A 2 -16.88 4.21 10.74
CA PHE A 2 -15.45 4.31 10.34
C PHE A 2 -14.64 5.40 11.07
N GLY A 3 -15.24 6.08 12.07
CA GLY A 3 -14.76 7.36 12.60
C GLY A 3 -13.52 7.33 13.51
N ASN A 4 -12.85 6.18 13.61
CA ASN A 4 -11.72 5.94 14.51
C ASN A 4 -10.88 4.72 14.10
N LEU A 5 -10.98 4.24 12.84
CA LEU A 5 -10.23 3.06 12.37
C LEU A 5 -8.77 3.40 11.98
N PHE A 6 -8.46 4.69 11.78
CA PHE A 6 -7.12 5.17 11.43
C PHE A 6 -6.48 6.04 12.52
N GLU A 7 -7.20 6.25 13.63
CA GLU A 7 -6.72 6.95 14.82
C GLU A 7 -6.34 5.91 15.88
N GLU A 8 -5.42 5.02 15.53
CA GLU A 8 -4.71 4.19 16.50
C GLU A 8 -3.40 4.90 16.80
N ASP A 9 -3.42 5.72 17.84
CA ASP A 9 -2.28 6.24 18.59
C ASP A 9 -1.12 6.80 17.75
N TYR A 10 -1.32 7.99 17.16
CA TYR A 10 -0.24 8.88 16.72
C TYR A 10 0.67 9.37 17.86
N SER A 11 0.45 8.89 19.09
CA SER A 11 1.29 9.17 20.25
C SER A 11 2.42 8.14 20.35
N SER A 12 3.59 8.52 19.82
CA SER A 12 4.89 7.90 20.02
C SER A 12 5.34 6.83 19.00
N VAL A 13 5.17 7.10 17.71
CA VAL A 13 6.27 6.79 16.78
C VAL A 13 7.10 8.05 16.66
N SER A 14 8.08 8.17 17.57
CA SER A 14 9.15 9.15 17.46
C SER A 14 9.61 9.25 16.01
N SER A 15 9.56 10.46 15.47
CA SER A 15 10.16 10.87 14.19
C SER A 15 11.68 10.64 14.13
N SER A 16 12.29 9.99 15.12
CA SER A 16 13.72 9.72 15.19
C SER A 16 14.20 8.41 14.54
N GLN A 17 13.35 7.57 13.96
CA GLN A 17 13.82 6.43 13.14
C GLN A 17 13.87 6.69 11.63
N TYR A 18 13.57 7.91 11.18
CA TYR A 18 13.91 8.37 9.82
C TYR A 18 15.34 8.92 9.70
N GLY A 19 16.19 8.66 10.69
CA GLY A 19 17.50 9.29 10.83
C GLY A 19 18.64 8.35 11.22
N ARG A 20 18.63 7.08 10.79
CA ARG A 20 19.84 6.25 10.90
C ARG A 20 19.99 5.34 9.69
N GLY A 21 20.87 5.78 8.79
CA GLY A 21 21.19 5.15 7.51
C GLY A 21 21.62 3.69 7.62
N LYS A 22 20.65 2.79 7.79
CA LYS A 22 20.73 1.46 7.21
C LYS A 22 20.19 1.63 5.82
N LYS A 23 21.05 1.49 4.79
CA LYS A 23 20.61 1.35 3.41
C LYS A 23 19.54 0.26 3.39
N LEU A 24 18.27 0.65 3.36
CA LEU A 24 17.16 -0.27 3.18
C LEU A 24 17.47 -0.89 1.82
N LYS A 25 17.85 -2.16 1.80
CA LYS A 25 18.04 -2.89 0.56
C LYS A 25 16.70 -2.73 -0.17
N THR A 26 16.67 -1.91 -1.23
CA THR A 26 15.56 -1.71 -2.18
C THR A 26 15.32 -2.99 -3.00
N LYS A 27 15.43 -4.17 -2.38
CA LYS A 27 15.22 -5.48 -2.96
C LYS A 27 13.73 -5.86 -2.98
N GLY A 28 12.84 -4.91 -3.22
CA GLY A 28 11.41 -5.21 -3.31
C GLY A 28 10.51 -4.00 -3.37
N LEU A 29 10.97 -3.00 -4.13
CA LEU A 29 10.08 -1.96 -4.66
C LEU A 29 9.36 -2.44 -5.92
N GLU A 30 9.82 -3.53 -6.54
CA GLU A 30 9.12 -4.12 -7.66
C GLU A 30 7.87 -4.86 -7.15
N PRO A 31 6.69 -4.62 -7.74
CA PRO A 31 5.54 -5.46 -7.48
C PRO A 31 5.87 -6.93 -7.81
N PRO A 32 5.27 -7.90 -7.10
CA PRO A 32 5.31 -9.29 -7.51
C PRO A 32 4.96 -9.44 -9.00
N ALA A 33 5.64 -10.38 -9.68
CA ALA A 33 5.42 -10.64 -11.09
C ALA A 33 3.91 -10.76 -11.41
N PRO A 34 3.46 -10.19 -12.54
CA PRO A 34 2.07 -10.27 -12.94
C PRO A 34 1.60 -11.73 -13.04
N ARG A 35 0.32 -11.96 -12.73
CA ARG A 35 -0.31 -13.26 -12.98
C ARG A 35 -0.57 -13.41 -14.48
N GLU A 36 -0.02 -14.49 -15.07
CA GLU A 36 0.00 -14.77 -16.52
C GLU A 36 -1.32 -14.50 -17.25
N PHE A 37 -2.47 -14.83 -16.65
CA PHE A 37 -3.77 -14.75 -17.31
C PHE A 37 -4.50 -13.42 -17.11
N THR A 38 -4.09 -12.60 -16.13
CA THR A 38 -4.85 -11.39 -15.76
C THR A 38 -4.02 -10.12 -15.83
N ASN A 39 -2.70 -10.20 -16.06
CA ASN A 39 -1.77 -9.07 -15.99
C ASN A 39 -1.83 -8.29 -14.65
N LEU A 40 -2.35 -8.92 -13.59
CA LEU A 40 -2.49 -8.32 -12.28
C LEU A 40 -1.31 -8.70 -11.39
N SER A 41 -0.74 -7.70 -10.71
CA SER A 41 0.26 -7.89 -9.67
C SER A 41 -0.34 -7.68 -8.29
N GLY A 42 0.10 -8.48 -7.31
CA GLY A 42 -0.24 -8.26 -5.92
C GLY A 42 0.48 -7.03 -5.33
N ILE A 43 0.10 -6.61 -4.13
CA ILE A 43 0.83 -5.59 -3.36
C ILE A 43 1.51 -6.31 -2.20
N ARG A 44 2.82 -6.10 -2.01
CA ARG A 44 3.56 -6.70 -0.91
C ARG A 44 3.26 -5.94 0.38
N ASN A 45 2.72 -6.65 1.37
CA ASN A 45 2.49 -6.08 2.70
C ASN A 45 3.81 -5.67 3.36
N GLN A 46 3.86 -4.45 3.89
CA GLN A 46 5.04 -3.89 4.57
C GLN A 46 4.94 -3.98 6.10
N GLY A 47 4.09 -4.89 6.60
CA GLY A 47 3.73 -5.00 8.03
C GLY A 47 2.56 -4.05 8.36
N GLY A 48 1.54 -4.57 9.04
CA GLY A 48 0.36 -3.79 9.48
C GLY A 48 -0.51 -3.16 8.37
N THR A 49 -0.18 -3.31 7.09
CA THR A 49 -0.77 -2.55 5.96
C THR A 49 -1.66 -3.38 5.02
N CYS A 50 -2.08 -4.58 5.43
CA CYS A 50 -2.90 -5.45 4.59
C CYS A 50 -4.30 -4.88 4.32
N TYR A 51 -4.91 -4.20 5.31
CA TYR A 51 -6.19 -3.53 5.15
C TYR A 51 -6.12 -2.48 4.03
N LEU A 52 -5.02 -1.74 3.97
CA LEU A 52 -4.80 -0.69 2.98
C LEU A 52 -4.59 -1.30 1.59
N SER A 53 -3.82 -2.38 1.50
CA SER A 53 -3.60 -3.09 0.24
C SER A 53 -4.90 -3.63 -0.37
N SER A 54 -5.78 -4.20 0.47
CA SER A 54 -7.11 -4.66 0.05
C SER A 54 -8.01 -3.49 -0.38
N LEU A 55 -8.00 -2.38 0.35
CA LEU A 55 -8.77 -1.18 0.01
C LEU A 55 -8.33 -0.59 -1.35
N LEU A 56 -7.01 -0.45 -1.57
CA LEU A 56 -6.46 0.06 -2.82
C LEU A 56 -6.85 -0.79 -4.02
N GLN A 57 -6.81 -2.12 -3.90
CA GLN A 57 -7.24 -3.01 -4.97
C GLN A 57 -8.74 -2.89 -5.25
N THR A 58 -9.58 -2.77 -4.21
CA THR A 58 -11.02 -2.52 -4.39
C THR A 58 -11.27 -1.21 -5.14
N LEU A 59 -10.65 -0.11 -4.73
CA LEU A 59 -10.80 1.19 -5.41
C LEU A 59 -10.30 1.13 -6.86
N HIS A 60 -9.19 0.43 -7.09
CA HIS A 60 -8.68 0.21 -8.43
C HIS A 60 -9.70 -0.58 -9.27
N PHE A 61 -10.36 -1.63 -8.78
CA PHE A 61 -11.34 -2.35 -9.60
C PHE A 61 -12.70 -1.65 -9.76
N THR A 62 -12.87 -0.48 -9.15
CA THR A 62 -14.05 0.36 -9.31
C THR A 62 -13.77 1.45 -10.35
N PRO A 63 -14.27 1.32 -11.59
CA PRO A 63 -13.91 2.19 -12.71
C PRO A 63 -14.24 3.67 -12.47
N GLU A 64 -15.25 3.95 -11.66
CA GLU A 64 -15.68 5.30 -11.27
C GLU A 64 -14.59 6.07 -10.52
N PHE A 65 -13.69 5.34 -9.83
CA PHE A 65 -12.60 5.93 -9.06
C PHE A 65 -11.27 6.02 -9.81
N ARG A 66 -11.14 5.40 -11.00
CA ARG A 66 -9.88 5.45 -11.76
C ARG A 66 -9.63 6.78 -12.49
N GLY A 67 -10.63 7.66 -12.53
CA GLY A 67 -10.62 8.81 -13.42
C GLY A 67 -10.59 8.38 -14.89
N PHE A 68 -10.97 9.28 -15.79
CA PHE A 68 -10.79 9.09 -17.23
C PHE A 68 -9.28 9.03 -17.57
N SER A 69 -8.60 7.93 -17.24
CA SER A 69 -7.39 7.56 -17.97
C SER A 69 -7.88 6.73 -19.15
N ALA A 70 -8.40 7.42 -20.16
CA ALA A 70 -8.43 6.90 -21.52
C ALA A 70 -6.98 6.57 -21.91
N GLU A 71 -6.85 5.47 -22.66
CA GLU A 71 -5.64 4.95 -23.29
C GLU A 71 -4.66 6.04 -23.79
#